data_AF-A0A7S3VEL4-F1
#
_entry.id   AF-A0A7S3VEL4-F1
#
_cell.length_a   1.000
_cell.length_b   1.000
_cell.length_c   1.000
_cell.angle_alpha   90.00
_cell.angle_beta   90.00
_cell.angle_gamma   90.00
#
_symmetry.space_group_name_H-M   'P 1'
#
loop_
_entity.id
_entity.type
_entity.pdbx_description
1 polymer ?
#
loop_
_entity_poly.entity_id
_entity_poly.type
_entity_poly.pdbx_seq_one_letter_code
_entity_poly.pdbx_strand_id
1 'polypeptide(L)'
;IGWIYFTYLEARQAIHENRGFSQYFGLSWNLQQLIGLGFTFLFVIMELVRPMDDEVIVFGALSQLLGWVNLLYYTRGIDELAWVVYALLRIIWRMIQFLFILFVVVFACALFIWSMELPNEFGRFDGRF
;
A
#
# COMPACT_ATOMS: atom_id res chain seq x y z
N ILE A 1 -14.33 -13.24 10.20
CA ILE A 1 -15.59 -12.71 10.79
C ILE A 1 -15.60 -11.18 10.82
N GLY A 2 -14.55 -10.51 11.33
CA GLY A 2 -14.48 -9.04 11.34
C GLY A 2 -14.58 -8.36 9.96
N TRP A 3 -13.96 -8.93 8.92
CA TRP A 3 -14.03 -8.39 7.56
C TRP A 3 -15.44 -8.43 6.95
N ILE A 4 -16.22 -9.50 7.20
CA ILE A 4 -17.61 -9.61 6.72
C ILE A 4 -18.48 -8.52 7.36
N TYR A 5 -18.31 -8.30 8.66
CA TYR A 5 -19.00 -7.24 9.39
C TYR A 5 -18.59 -5.84 8.91
N PHE A 6 -17.30 -5.65 8.60
CA PHE A 6 -16.80 -4.41 8.02
C PHE A 6 -17.40 -4.14 6.62
N THR A 7 -17.42 -5.15 5.73
CA THR A 7 -18.07 -5.04 4.41
C THR A 7 -19.55 -4.72 4.54
N TYR A 8 -20.24 -5.30 5.54
CA TYR A 8 -21.64 -4.98 5.82
C TYR A 8 -21.83 -3.52 6.25
N LEU A 9 -20.96 -2.99 7.12
CA LEU A 9 -21.01 -1.59 7.54
C LEU A 9 -20.76 -0.64 6.37
N GLU A 10 -19.77 -0.91 5.53
CA GLU A 10 -19.47 -0.11 4.33
C GLU A 10 -20.62 -0.13 3.32
N ALA A 11 -21.19 -1.31 3.05
CA ALA A 11 -22.36 -1.43 2.18
C ALA A 11 -23.57 -0.66 2.75
N ARG A 12 -23.78 -0.74 4.07
CA ARG A 12 -24.84 0.01 4.74
C ARG A 12 -24.58 1.52 4.63
N GLN A 13 -23.36 1.99 4.84
CA GLN A 13 -23.02 3.40 4.74
C GLN A 13 -23.23 3.94 3.31
N ALA A 14 -22.78 3.19 2.30
CA ALA A 14 -22.98 3.54 0.90
C ALA A 14 -24.47 3.66 0.52
N ILE A 15 -25.31 2.75 1.03
CA ILE A 15 -26.77 2.76 0.77
C ILE A 15 -27.46 3.88 1.55
N HIS A 16 -27.10 4.10 2.82
CA HIS A 16 -27.83 5.00 3.71
C HIS A 16 -27.51 6.47 3.50
N GLU A 17 -26.28 6.79 3.06
CA GLU A 17 -25.87 8.17 2.81
C GLU A 17 -26.41 8.72 1.47
N ASN A 18 -26.94 7.87 0.57
CA ASN A 18 -27.47 8.26 -0.75
C ASN A 18 -26.53 9.15 -1.57
N ARG A 19 -25.24 9.16 -1.22
CA ARG A 19 -24.17 9.84 -1.94
C ARG A 19 -23.95 9.04 -3.20
N GLY A 20 -24.24 9.62 -4.36
CA GLY A 20 -24.03 8.93 -5.63
C GLY A 20 -22.62 8.35 -5.72
N PHE A 21 -22.43 7.29 -6.51
CA PHE A 21 -21.16 6.55 -6.62
C PHE A 21 -19.93 7.47 -6.70
N SER A 22 -20.02 8.55 -7.50
CA SER A 22 -18.96 9.57 -7.62
C SER A 22 -18.62 10.31 -6.32
N GLN A 23 -19.59 10.60 -5.45
CA GLN A 23 -19.33 11.25 -4.16
C GLN A 23 -18.71 10.29 -3.14
N TYR A 24 -19.10 9.01 -3.17
CA TYR A 24 -18.49 7.99 -2.30
C TYR A 24 -17.01 7.80 -2.62
N PHE A 25 -16.64 7.71 -3.90
CA PHE A 25 -15.24 7.58 -4.33
C PHE A 25 -14.46 8.90 -4.34
N GLY A 26 -15.13 10.04 -4.21
CA GLY A 26 -14.48 11.34 -4.03
C GLY A 26 -13.73 11.44 -2.69
N LEU A 27 -14.07 10.59 -1.72
CA LEU A 27 -13.34 10.47 -0.46
C LEU A 27 -12.22 9.43 -0.62
N SER A 28 -10.97 9.90 -0.57
CA SER A 28 -9.77 9.05 -0.72
C SER A 28 -9.73 7.87 0.26
N TRP A 29 -10.34 8.04 1.43
CA TRP A 29 -10.45 7.00 2.46
C TRP A 29 -11.34 5.84 2.04
N ASN A 30 -12.51 6.12 1.45
CA ASN A 30 -13.44 5.09 0.99
C ASN A 30 -12.83 4.27 -0.14
N LEU A 31 -12.10 4.93 -1.05
CA LEU A 31 -11.35 4.25 -2.09
C LEU A 31 -10.27 3.33 -1.49
N GLN A 32 -9.55 3.80 -0.48
CA GLN A 32 -8.53 3.00 0.21
C GLN A 32 -9.12 1.79 0.95
N GLN A 33 -10.27 1.95 1.61
CA GLN A 33 -10.98 0.86 2.26
C GLN A 33 -11.43 -0.21 1.25
N LEU A 34 -11.95 0.22 0.09
CA LEU A 34 -12.31 -0.71 -0.99
C LEU A 34 -11.11 -1.46 -1.53
N ILE A 35 -9.98 -0.78 -1.74
CA ILE A 35 -8.72 -1.41 -2.15
C ILE A 35 -8.29 -2.44 -1.10
N GLY A 36 -8.29 -2.09 0.18
CA GLY A 36 -7.95 -3.01 1.28
C GLY A 36 -8.87 -4.24 1.33
N LEU A 37 -10.16 -4.06 1.10
CA LEU A 37 -11.11 -5.17 0.97
C LEU A 37 -10.79 -6.06 -0.23
N GLY A 38 -10.44 -5.47 -1.38
CA GLY A 38 -10.00 -6.20 -2.57
C GLY A 38 -8.76 -7.06 -2.30
N PHE A 39 -7.74 -6.51 -1.66
CA PHE A 39 -6.54 -7.25 -1.24
C PHE A 39 -6.87 -8.37 -0.24
N THR A 40 -7.77 -8.13 0.70
CA THR A 40 -8.23 -9.15 1.65
C THR A 40 -8.92 -10.31 0.92
N PHE A 41 -9.78 -10.00 -0.05
CA PHE A 41 -10.50 -11.02 -0.81
C PHE A 41 -9.56 -11.85 -1.69
N LEU A 42 -8.62 -11.18 -2.37
CA LEU A 42 -7.57 -11.86 -3.15
C LEU A 42 -6.73 -12.78 -2.26
N PHE A 43 -6.30 -12.31 -1.10
CA PHE A 43 -5.57 -13.12 -0.12
C PHE A 43 -6.37 -14.37 0.28
N VAL A 44 -7.65 -14.23 0.63
CA VAL A 44 -8.51 -15.38 1.00
C VAL A 44 -8.65 -16.37 -0.16
N ILE A 45 -8.84 -15.89 -1.39
CA ILE A 45 -8.91 -16.77 -2.57
C ILE A 45 -7.57 -17.50 -2.75
N MET A 46 -6.46 -16.79 -2.71
CA MET A 46 -5.13 -17.37 -2.92
C MET A 46 -4.80 -18.41 -1.84
N GLU A 47 -5.10 -18.11 -0.58
CA GLU A 47 -4.95 -19.04 0.54
C GLU A 47 -5.79 -20.32 0.36
N LEU A 48 -6.99 -20.21 -0.22
CA LEU A 48 -7.85 -21.37 -0.49
C LEU A 48 -7.38 -22.22 -1.68
N VAL A 49 -6.79 -21.59 -2.70
CA VAL A 49 -6.37 -22.28 -3.94
C VAL A 49 -4.96 -22.84 -3.81
N ARG A 50 -4.04 -22.09 -3.18
CA ARG A 50 -2.62 -22.43 -3.00
C ARG A 50 -2.07 -21.90 -1.67
N PRO A 51 -2.48 -22.50 -0.53
CA PRO A 51 -1.86 -22.17 0.75
C PRO A 51 -0.39 -22.59 0.66
N MET A 52 0.54 -21.69 0.96
CA MET A 52 2.02 -21.85 0.93
C MET A 52 2.79 -21.25 -0.26
N ASP A 53 2.14 -20.62 -1.25
CA ASP A 53 2.92 -19.82 -2.23
C ASP A 53 3.42 -18.52 -1.55
N ASP A 54 4.68 -18.14 -1.80
CA ASP A 54 5.29 -16.92 -1.24
C ASP A 54 4.46 -15.65 -1.55
N GLU A 55 3.79 -15.66 -2.70
CA GLU A 55 2.88 -14.60 -3.13
C GLU A 55 1.73 -14.39 -2.13
N VAL A 56 1.19 -15.47 -1.54
CA VAL A 56 0.08 -15.39 -0.58
C VAL A 56 0.52 -14.66 0.69
N ILE A 57 1.77 -14.87 1.12
CA ILE A 57 2.36 -14.18 2.27
C ILE A 57 2.42 -12.67 2.00
N VAL A 58 2.84 -12.27 0.80
CA VAL A 58 2.91 -10.86 0.40
C VAL A 58 1.52 -10.22 0.39
N PHE A 59 0.53 -10.88 -0.22
CA PHE A 59 -0.86 -10.37 -0.24
C PHE A 59 -1.46 -10.31 1.17
N GLY A 60 -1.16 -11.27 2.03
CA GLY A 60 -1.57 -11.27 3.43
C GLY A 60 -0.97 -10.10 4.21
N ALA A 61 0.33 -9.83 4.04
CA ALA A 61 1.02 -8.72 4.68
C ALA A 61 0.49 -7.34 4.21
N LEU A 62 0.28 -7.18 2.90
CA LEU A 62 -0.30 -5.96 2.33
C LEU A 62 -1.73 -5.73 2.82
N SER A 63 -2.54 -6.78 2.87
CA SER A 63 -3.90 -6.73 3.42
C SER A 63 -3.90 -6.29 4.89
N GLN A 64 -3.02 -6.86 5.72
CA GLN A 64 -2.89 -6.46 7.13
C GLN A 64 -2.45 -5.00 7.27
N LEU A 65 -1.47 -4.56 6.47
CA LEU A 65 -1.01 -3.17 6.49
C LEU A 65 -2.16 -2.19 6.18
N LEU A 66 -2.95 -2.49 5.15
CA LEU A 66 -4.14 -1.68 4.81
C LEU A 66 -5.20 -1.73 5.92
N GLY A 67 -5.35 -2.87 6.58
CA GLY A 67 -6.19 -3.02 7.78
C GLY A 67 -5.78 -2.07 8.91
N TRP A 68 -4.48 -1.96 9.20
CA TRP A 68 -3.96 -1.03 10.20
C TRP A 68 -4.20 0.44 9.82
N VAL A 69 -4.07 0.79 8.55
CA VAL A 69 -4.38 2.16 8.08
C VAL A 69 -5.87 2.47 8.23
N ASN A 70 -6.74 1.50 7.93
CA ASN A 70 -8.18 1.65 8.15
C ASN A 70 -8.53 1.79 9.64
N LEU A 71 -7.84 1.08 10.52
CA LEU A 71 -8.00 1.24 11.97
C LEU A 71 -7.62 2.67 12.40
N LEU A 72 -6.51 3.20 11.88
CA LEU A 72 -6.08 4.58 12.15
C LEU A 72 -7.16 5.59 11.74
N TYR A 73 -7.81 5.38 10.59
CA TYR A 73 -8.95 6.19 10.17
C TYR A 73 -10.12 6.10 11.15
N TYR A 74 -10.48 4.89 11.60
CA TYR A 74 -11.55 4.70 12.58
C TYR A 74 -11.26 5.43 13.90
N THR A 75 -10.01 5.39 14.38
CA THR A 75 -9.62 6.10 15.63
C THR A 75 -9.74 7.61 15.55
N ARG A 76 -9.83 8.20 14.34
CA ARG A 76 -10.13 9.63 14.16
C ARG A 76 -11.50 10.03 14.70
N GLY A 77 -12.45 9.08 14.78
CA GLY A 77 -13.78 9.31 15.33
C GLY A 77 -13.83 9.36 16.86
N ILE A 78 -12.72 9.08 17.54
CA ILE A 78 -12.60 9.16 19.00
C ILE A 78 -11.99 10.51 19.35
N ASP A 79 -12.75 11.37 20.05
CA ASP A 79 -12.37 12.77 20.30
C ASP A 79 -10.97 12.92 20.94
N GLU A 80 -10.63 12.04 21.88
CA GLU A 80 -9.35 12.05 22.60
C GLU A 80 -8.14 11.70 21.70
N LEU A 81 -8.36 10.91 20.65
CA LEU A 81 -7.31 10.41 19.74
C LEU A 81 -7.28 11.17 18.41
N ALA A 82 -8.34 11.89 18.07
CA ALA A 82 -8.48 12.58 16.79
C ALA A 82 -7.29 13.49 16.48
N TRP A 83 -6.84 14.30 17.46
CA TRP A 83 -5.71 15.22 17.27
C TRP A 83 -4.39 14.49 16.99
N VAL A 84 -4.16 13.34 17.64
CA VAL A 84 -2.97 12.50 17.43
C VAL A 84 -2.96 11.96 16.01
N VAL A 85 -4.11 11.44 15.56
CA VAL A 85 -4.28 10.91 14.20
C VAL A 85 -4.05 12.00 13.15
N TYR A 86 -4.61 13.20 13.33
CA TYR A 86 -4.38 14.32 12.43
C TYR A 86 -2.90 14.74 12.38
N ALA A 87 -2.21 14.78 13.53
CA ALA A 87 -0.79 15.08 13.60
C ALA A 87 0.05 14.02 12.85
N LEU A 88 -0.23 12.73 13.09
CA LEU A 88 0.42 11.62 12.40
C LEU A 88 0.24 11.68 10.89
N LEU A 89 -0.99 11.86 10.40
CA LEU A 89 -1.27 11.95 8.97
C LEU A 89 -0.52 13.11 8.32
N ARG A 90 -0.41 14.25 9.00
CA ARG A 90 0.35 15.39 8.52
C ARG A 90 1.85 15.11 8.42
N ILE A 91 2.41 14.38 9.38
CA ILE A 91 3.81 13.94 9.36
C ILE A 91 4.04 12.97 8.21
N ILE A 92 3.19 11.94 8.07
CA ILE A 92 3.29 10.94 7.00
C ILE A 92 3.29 11.62 5.63
N TRP A 93 2.37 12.56 5.39
CA TRP A 93 2.32 13.32 4.14
C TRP A 93 3.59 14.10 3.83
N ARG A 94 4.27 14.65 4.84
CA ARG A 94 5.58 15.30 4.64
C ARG A 94 6.69 14.29 4.41
N MET A 95 6.63 13.14 5.09
CA MET A 95 7.62 12.07 4.93
C MET A 95 7.62 11.47 3.53
N ILE A 96 6.50 11.45 2.81
CA ILE A 96 6.45 10.88 1.45
C ILE A 96 7.39 11.61 0.49
N GLN A 97 7.44 12.94 0.55
CA GLN A 97 8.36 13.71 -0.28
C GLN A 97 9.81 13.36 0.02
N PHE A 98 10.14 13.23 1.31
CA PHE A 98 11.47 12.81 1.75
C PHE A 98 11.80 11.38 1.31
N LEU A 99 10.87 10.43 1.48
CA LEU A 99 11.04 9.04 1.06
C LEU A 99 11.23 8.92 -0.46
N PHE A 100 10.53 9.74 -1.24
CA PHE A 100 10.69 9.77 -2.69
C PHE A 100 12.10 10.24 -3.09
N ILE A 101 12.58 11.33 -2.48
CA ILE A 101 13.96 11.81 -2.74
C ILE A 101 14.98 10.75 -2.33
N LEU A 102 14.81 10.14 -1.15
CA LEU A 102 15.68 9.08 -0.67
C LEU A 102 15.70 7.89 -1.64
N PHE A 103 14.54 7.47 -2.14
CA PHE A 103 14.42 6.41 -3.13
C PHE A 103 15.21 6.75 -4.41
N VAL A 104 15.06 7.97 -4.94
CA VAL A 104 15.80 8.42 -6.13
C VAL A 104 17.31 8.38 -5.90
N VAL A 105 17.78 8.84 -4.74
CA VAL A 105 19.23 8.84 -4.40
C VAL A 105 19.75 7.42 -4.29
N VAL A 106 19.08 6.56 -3.53
CA VAL A 106 19.49 5.15 -3.35
C VAL A 106 19.49 4.42 -4.69
N PHE A 107 18.47 4.64 -5.51
CA PHE A 107 18.36 4.04 -6.83
C PHE A 107 19.48 4.51 -7.77
N ALA A 108 19.81 5.80 -7.78
CA ALA A 108 20.91 6.33 -8.58
C ALA A 108 22.27 5.76 -8.13
N CYS A 109 22.51 5.65 -6.81
CA CYS A 109 23.71 5.00 -6.29
C CYS A 109 23.80 3.52 -6.68
N ALA A 110 22.69 2.79 -6.60
CA ALA A 110 22.63 1.38 -7.01
C ALA A 110 22.95 1.20 -8.50
N LEU A 111 22.39 2.05 -9.37
CA LEU A 111 22.70 2.04 -10.81
C LEU A 111 24.17 2.37 -11.09
N PHE A 112 24.75 3.32 -10.36
CA PHE A 112 26.16 3.67 -10.50
C PHE A 112 27.08 2.50 -10.12
N ILE A 113 26.83 1.85 -8.98
CA ILE A 113 27.58 0.67 -8.54
C ILE A 113 27.45 -0.45 -9.58
N TRP A 114 26.22 -0.75 -10.04
CA TRP A 114 26.00 -1.75 -11.08
C TRP A 114 26.76 -1.42 -12.37
N SER A 115 26.78 -0.15 -12.79
CA SER A 115 27.54 0.27 -13.97
C SER A 115 29.05 0.09 -13.83
N MET A 116 29.59 0.14 -12.61
CA MET A 116 31.01 -0.10 -12.32
C MET A 116 31.36 -1.60 -12.22
N GLU A 117 30.40 -2.43 -11.82
CA GLU A 117 30.58 -3.89 -11.70
C GLU A 117 30.38 -4.62 -13.03
N LEU A 118 29.87 -3.96 -14.07
CA LEU A 118 29.85 -4.50 -15.43
C LEU A 118 31.30 -4.81 -15.86
N PRO A 119 31.66 -6.10 -16.07
CA PRO A 119 33.01 -6.45 -16.44
C PRO A 119 33.36 -5.79 -17.78
N ASN A 120 34.63 -5.39 -17.91
CA ASN A 120 35.28 -4.88 -19.12
C ASN A 120 35.27 -5.89 -20.30
N GLU A 121 34.14 -6.51 -20.63
CA GLU A 121 34.03 -7.43 -21.77
C GLU A 121 34.11 -6.69 -23.11
N PHE A 122 33.87 -5.39 -23.13
CA PHE A 122 34.12 -4.55 -24.32
C PHE A 122 35.60 -4.15 -24.49
N GLY A 123 36.46 -4.41 -23.50
CA GLY A 123 37.91 -4.12 -23.56
C GLY A 123 38.78 -5.31 -24.01
N ARG A 124 38.19 -6.48 -24.28
CA ARG A 124 38.91 -7.69 -24.75
C ARG A 124 38.86 -7.92 -26.27
N PHE A 125 38.49 -6.90 -27.04
CA PHE A 125 38.78 -6.88 -28.48
C PHE A 125 40.18 -6.30 -28.74
N ASP A 126 41.20 -6.82 -28.04
CA ASP A 126 42.59 -6.52 -28.35
C ASP A 126 43.10 -7.52 -29.40
N GLY A 127 43.09 -7.06 -30.66
CA GLY A 127 44.26 -7.22 -31.53
C GLY A 127 44.56 -8.60 -32.11
N ARG A 128 43.58 -9.35 -32.62
CA ARG A 128 43.84 -10.44 -33.58
C ARG A 128 42.93 -10.33 -34.80
N PHE A 129 43.31 -9.46 -35.72
CA PHE A 129 43.05 -9.61 -37.15
C PHE A 129 44.38 -9.85 -37.85
#